data_AF-G3FEP9-F1
#
_entry.id   AF-G3FEP9-F1
#
_cell.length_a   1.000
_cell.length_b   1.000
_cell.length_c   1.000
_cell.angle_alpha   90.00
_cell.angle_beta   90.00
_cell.angle_gamma   90.00
#
_symmetry.space_group_name_H-M   'P 1'
#
loop_
_entity.id
_entity.type
_entity.pdbx_description
1 polymer ?
#
loop_
_entity_poly.entity_id
_entity_poly.type
_entity_poly.pdbx_seq_one_letter_code
_entity_poly.pdbx_strand_id
1 'polypeptide(L)'
;MAEVLRTLAGKPKCHALRPMILFLIMLVLVLFGYGVLSPRSLMPGSLERGFCMAVREPDHLQRVSLPRMVYPQPKVLTPCRKDVLVVTPWPAPIVWEGTFNIDILNEQFRLQNTTIGLTVFAIK
;
A
#
# COMPACT_ATOMS: atom_id res chain seq x y z
N MET A 1 7.11 -10.38 -75.91
CA MET A 1 6.83 -11.47 -74.95
C MET A 1 8.12 -11.77 -74.19
N ALA A 2 8.00 -12.07 -72.90
CA ALA A 2 9.07 -12.42 -71.95
C ALA A 2 9.65 -11.27 -71.11
N GLU A 3 8.76 -10.44 -70.56
CA GLU A 3 8.91 -10.06 -69.15
C GLU A 3 8.49 -11.28 -68.31
N VAL A 4 8.88 -11.34 -67.03
CA VAL A 4 8.50 -12.37 -66.04
C VAL A 4 9.40 -13.61 -66.01
N LEU A 5 10.67 -13.40 -65.66
CA LEU A 5 11.53 -14.49 -65.15
C LEU A 5 12.31 -14.02 -63.93
N ARG A 6 11.61 -13.67 -62.84
CA ARG A 6 12.20 -13.57 -61.48
C ARG A 6 11.13 -13.65 -60.38
N THR A 7 10.65 -14.86 -60.07
CA THR A 7 10.18 -15.18 -58.70
C THR A 7 10.32 -16.69 -58.46
N LEU A 8 11.57 -17.14 -58.29
CA LEU A 8 11.88 -18.42 -57.70
C LEU A 8 12.15 -18.18 -56.21
N ALA A 9 11.24 -18.59 -55.33
CA ALA A 9 11.54 -18.81 -53.91
C ALA A 9 10.32 -19.47 -53.24
N GLY A 10 10.47 -20.74 -52.87
CA GLY A 10 9.44 -21.52 -52.21
C GLY A 10 8.96 -20.92 -50.88
N LYS A 11 7.68 -21.13 -50.58
CA LYS A 11 7.13 -20.84 -49.26
C LYS A 11 7.55 -21.92 -48.25
N PRO A 12 8.22 -21.60 -47.13
CA PRO A 12 8.24 -22.50 -45.99
C PRO A 12 6.95 -22.30 -45.17
N LYS A 13 6.27 -23.43 -44.92
CA LYS A 13 5.06 -23.54 -44.10
C LYS A 13 5.32 -23.04 -42.66
N CYS A 14 4.77 -21.87 -42.32
CA CYS A 14 4.69 -21.34 -40.95
C CYS A 14 3.63 -22.07 -40.11
N HIS A 15 3.81 -23.37 -39.87
CA HIS A 15 2.89 -24.15 -39.02
C HIS A 15 3.38 -24.33 -37.57
N ALA A 16 4.56 -23.83 -37.21
CA ALA A 16 5.17 -24.05 -35.89
C ALA A 16 5.16 -22.82 -34.95
N LEU A 17 4.90 -21.61 -35.45
CA LEU A 17 4.94 -20.38 -34.64
C LEU A 17 3.67 -20.20 -33.78
N ARG A 18 2.50 -20.53 -34.33
CA ARG A 18 1.21 -20.46 -33.62
C ARG A 18 1.13 -21.31 -32.35
N PRO A 19 1.50 -22.60 -32.34
CA PRO A 19 1.37 -23.42 -31.14
C PRO A 19 2.35 -22.97 -30.04
N MET A 20 3.54 -22.50 -30.40
CA MET A 20 4.52 -21.97 -29.45
C MET A 20 4.02 -20.71 -28.74
N ILE A 21 3.40 -19.79 -29.48
CA ILE A 21 2.81 -18.57 -28.91
C ILE A 21 1.66 -18.91 -27.95
N LEU A 22 0.79 -19.84 -28.34
CA LEU A 22 -0.32 -20.29 -27.48
C LEU A 22 0.19 -20.94 -26.19
N PHE A 23 1.24 -21.75 -26.27
CA PHE A 23 1.85 -22.37 -25.09
C PHE A 23 2.45 -21.34 -24.14
N LEU A 24 3.11 -20.30 -24.68
CA LEU A 24 3.67 -19.19 -23.91
C LEU A 24 2.58 -18.39 -23.20
N ILE A 25 1.47 -18.10 -23.88
CA ILE A 25 0.32 -17.39 -23.29
C ILE A 25 -0.30 -18.20 -22.15
N MET A 26 -0.48 -19.52 -22.34
CA MET A 26 -1.00 -20.40 -21.30
C MET A 26 -0.08 -20.48 -20.08
N LEU A 27 1.24 -20.53 -20.30
CA LEU A 27 2.23 -20.52 -19.21
C LEU A 27 2.16 -19.22 -18.40
N VAL A 28 2.07 -18.08 -19.07
CA VAL A 28 1.96 -16.76 -18.42
C VAL A 28 0.64 -16.64 -17.63
N LEU A 29 -0.48 -17.11 -18.19
CA LEU A 29 -1.77 -17.13 -17.49
C LEU A 29 -1.77 -18.02 -16.26
N VAL A 30 -1.12 -19.19 -16.32
CA VAL A 30 -0.97 -20.08 -15.17
C VAL A 30 -0.06 -19.44 -14.12
N LEU A 31 1.09 -18.88 -14.48
CA LEU A 31 2.00 -18.23 -13.53
C LEU A 31 1.36 -17.01 -12.85
N PHE A 32 0.69 -16.18 -13.63
CA PHE A 32 -0.02 -15.00 -13.12
C PHE A 32 -1.23 -15.40 -12.29
N GLY A 33 -2.02 -16.39 -12.75
CA GLY A 33 -3.14 -16.93 -12.00
C GLY A 33 -2.71 -17.60 -10.69
N TYR A 34 -1.60 -18.34 -10.69
CA TYR A 34 -1.06 -18.97 -9.48
C TYR A 34 -0.55 -17.92 -8.49
N GLY A 35 0.13 -16.87 -8.96
CA GLY A 35 0.60 -15.76 -8.11
C GLY A 35 -0.51 -14.86 -7.58
N VAL A 36 -1.63 -14.72 -8.31
CA VAL A 36 -2.76 -13.85 -7.94
C VAL A 36 -3.85 -14.59 -7.14
N LEU A 37 -4.13 -15.87 -7.42
CA LEU A 37 -5.08 -16.67 -6.62
C LEU A 37 -4.44 -17.44 -5.46
N SER A 38 -3.11 -17.56 -5.38
CA SER A 38 -2.45 -18.15 -4.21
C SER A 38 -1.88 -17.09 -3.28
N PRO A 39 -2.74 -16.40 -2.51
CA PRO A 39 -2.41 -16.14 -1.14
C PRO A 39 -3.37 -16.90 -0.24
N ARG A 40 -2.78 -17.66 0.68
CA ARG A 40 -3.31 -17.92 2.04
C ARG A 40 -4.08 -19.21 2.36
N SER A 41 -3.97 -20.32 1.60
CA SER A 41 -4.38 -21.63 2.13
C SER A 41 -3.27 -22.30 2.97
N LEU A 42 -2.76 -21.64 4.01
CA LEU A 42 -2.11 -22.33 5.14
C LEU A 42 -2.00 -21.40 6.36
N MET A 43 -3.01 -21.45 7.24
CA MET A 43 -2.86 -21.45 8.70
C MET A 43 -4.24 -21.47 9.36
N PRO A 44 -4.71 -22.62 9.86
CA PRO A 44 -5.74 -22.69 10.88
C PRO A 44 -5.06 -22.56 12.26
N GLY A 45 -5.40 -21.53 13.03
CA GLY A 45 -4.79 -21.32 14.34
C GLY A 45 -5.38 -20.15 15.10
N SER A 46 -6.22 -20.50 16.09
CA SER A 46 -6.72 -19.71 17.22
C SER A 46 -7.48 -18.41 16.93
N LEU A 47 -8.80 -18.55 16.98
CA LEU A 47 -9.73 -17.73 17.76
C LEU A 47 -9.01 -16.98 18.92
N GLU A 48 -8.92 -15.65 18.81
CA GLU A 48 -8.80 -14.63 19.86
C GLU A 48 -8.31 -13.32 19.19
N ARG A 49 -9.23 -12.64 18.48
CA ARG A 49 -8.99 -11.31 17.89
C ARG A 49 -10.17 -10.40 18.19
N GLY A 50 -10.33 -10.08 19.47
CA GLY A 50 -11.31 -9.14 19.98
C GLY A 50 -10.74 -7.73 20.06
N PHE A 51 -11.07 -6.92 19.03
CA PHE A 51 -11.04 -5.46 19.00
C PHE A 51 -9.68 -4.73 19.12
N CYS A 52 -9.56 -3.63 18.37
CA CYS A 52 -8.42 -2.72 18.28
C CYS A 52 -7.24 -3.19 17.41
N MET A 53 -7.44 -3.27 16.08
CA MET A 53 -6.49 -2.75 15.09
C MET A 53 -7.08 -2.94 13.69
N ALA A 54 -7.76 -1.91 13.20
CA ALA A 54 -7.87 -1.66 11.77
C ALA A 54 -7.19 -0.32 11.49
N VAL A 55 -5.92 -0.21 11.91
CA VAL A 55 -5.00 0.73 11.26
C VAL A 55 -4.69 0.08 9.93
N ARG A 56 -5.30 0.61 8.87
CA ARG A 56 -4.98 0.27 7.49
C ARG A 56 -3.50 0.58 7.33
N GLU A 57 -2.68 -0.46 7.19
CA GLU A 57 -1.25 -0.36 6.92
C GLU A 57 -1.10 0.42 5.60
N PRO A 58 -0.60 1.66 5.60
CA PRO A 58 -0.33 2.37 4.36
C PRO A 58 1.03 1.88 3.90
N ASP A 59 1.05 1.00 2.91
CA ASP A 59 2.25 0.33 2.34
C ASP A 59 3.33 1.31 1.76
N HIS A 60 3.22 2.60 2.04
CA HIS A 60 4.14 3.66 1.61
C HIS A 60 4.66 4.56 2.75
N LEU A 61 4.22 4.39 4.00
CA LEU A 61 4.89 5.03 5.14
C LEU A 61 6.21 4.28 5.36
N GLN A 62 7.29 4.81 4.80
CA GLN A 62 8.64 4.42 5.18
C GLN A 62 8.66 4.38 6.71
N ARG A 63 8.81 3.18 7.30
CA ARG A 63 8.87 3.00 8.75
C ARG A 63 10.20 3.61 9.21
N VAL A 64 10.24 4.94 9.29
CA VAL A 64 11.43 5.63 9.78
C VAL A 64 11.53 5.28 11.25
N SER A 65 12.64 4.64 11.63
CA SER A 65 12.87 4.26 13.02
C SER A 65 12.96 5.54 13.83
N LEU A 66 12.01 5.73 14.74
CA LEU A 66 12.13 6.79 15.74
C LEU A 66 13.36 6.52 16.61
N PRO A 67 14.08 7.57 17.03
CA PRO A 67 15.14 7.41 18.02
C PRO A 67 14.56 6.90 19.34
N ARG A 68 15.42 6.40 20.23
CA ARG A 68 15.01 6.02 21.58
C ARG A 68 14.51 7.28 22.31
N MET A 69 13.21 7.31 22.62
CA MET A 69 12.58 8.39 23.38
C MET A 69 12.13 7.88 24.74
N VAL A 70 12.22 8.72 25.76
CA VAL A 70 11.69 8.46 27.09
C VAL A 70 10.49 9.38 27.30
N TYR A 71 9.30 8.81 27.41
CA TYR A 71 8.05 9.53 27.60
C TYR A 71 7.13 8.76 28.56
N PRO A 72 6.13 9.43 29.18
CA PRO A 72 5.18 8.78 30.06
C PRO A 72 4.42 7.67 29.32
N GLN A 73 4.31 6.49 29.94
CA GLN A 73 3.60 5.36 29.35
C GLN A 73 2.11 5.71 29.14
N PRO A 74 1.54 5.45 27.96
CA PRO A 74 0.12 5.66 27.71
C PRO A 74 -0.71 4.73 28.60
N LYS A 75 -1.69 5.30 29.30
CA LYS A 75 -2.59 4.56 30.20
C LYS A 75 -3.83 4.12 29.44
N VAL A 76 -3.85 2.86 28.97
CA VAL A 76 -4.96 2.33 28.14
C VAL A 76 -6.32 2.41 28.83
N LEU A 77 -6.36 2.21 30.15
CA LEU A 77 -7.60 2.24 30.95
C LEU A 77 -8.00 3.65 31.41
N THR A 78 -7.18 4.67 31.14
CA THR A 78 -7.47 6.05 31.53
C THR A 78 -7.65 6.90 30.29
N PRO A 79 -8.84 7.44 30.02
CA PRO A 79 -9.04 8.32 28.87
C PRO A 79 -8.22 9.60 29.03
N CYS A 80 -7.64 10.10 27.93
CA CYS A 80 -6.85 11.33 27.94
C CYS A 80 -7.68 12.57 28.31
N ARG A 81 -8.95 12.59 27.90
CA ARG A 81 -9.95 13.60 28.23
C ARG A 81 -11.27 12.91 28.54
N LYS A 82 -12.03 13.43 29.51
CA LYS A 82 -13.35 12.91 29.92
C LYS A 82 -14.49 13.88 29.62
N ASP A 83 -14.14 15.12 29.34
CA ASP A 83 -15.03 16.27 29.20
C ASP A 83 -15.38 16.59 27.74
N VAL A 84 -14.60 16.08 26.78
CA VAL A 84 -14.77 16.33 25.34
C VAL A 84 -14.71 15.04 24.53
N LEU A 85 -15.32 15.07 23.35
CA LEU A 85 -15.17 14.02 22.35
C LEU A 85 -13.76 14.07 21.75
N VAL A 86 -13.02 12.96 21.79
CA VAL A 86 -11.64 12.85 21.28
C VAL A 86 -11.53 12.12 19.94
N VAL A 87 -12.57 11.38 19.52
CA VAL A 87 -12.61 10.62 18.27
C VAL A 87 -14.00 10.72 17.66
N THR A 88 -14.10 10.92 16.35
CA THR A 88 -15.38 10.97 15.62
C THR A 88 -15.94 9.56 15.37
N PRO A 89 -17.23 9.42 15.00
CA PRO A 89 -17.79 8.13 14.58
C PRO A 89 -17.11 7.48 13.37
N TRP A 90 -16.34 8.23 12.55
CA TRP A 90 -15.62 7.73 11.37
C TRP A 90 -14.10 7.56 11.61
N PRO A 91 -13.71 6.75 12.62
CA PRO A 91 -12.40 6.74 13.30
C PRO A 91 -11.38 7.86 13.01
N ALA A 92 -11.78 9.14 13.12
CA ALA A 92 -10.86 10.27 12.98
C ALA A 92 -10.59 10.94 14.34
N PRO A 93 -9.31 11.22 14.70
CA PRO A 93 -8.99 11.88 15.96
C PRO A 93 -9.39 13.36 15.91
N ILE A 94 -9.94 13.85 17.02
CA ILE A 94 -10.20 15.28 17.26
C ILE A 94 -9.04 15.81 18.13
N VAL A 95 -8.32 16.81 17.61
CA VAL A 95 -7.09 17.32 18.24
C VAL A 95 -7.44 18.27 19.37
N TRP A 96 -7.12 17.88 20.60
CA TRP A 96 -7.25 18.70 21.80
C TRP A 96 -5.95 18.69 22.61
N GLU A 97 -5.82 19.65 23.51
CA GLU A 97 -4.72 19.64 24.47
C GLU A 97 -4.76 18.39 25.34
N GLY A 98 -3.62 17.68 25.42
CA GLY A 98 -3.49 16.39 26.11
C GLY A 98 -3.91 15.16 25.30
N THR A 99 -4.35 15.27 24.04
CA THR A 99 -4.64 14.09 23.20
C THR A 99 -3.44 13.60 22.38
N PHE A 100 -2.36 14.38 22.32
CA PHE A 100 -1.15 14.05 21.59
C PHE A 100 0.10 14.28 22.44
N ASN A 101 1.18 13.59 22.08
CA ASN A 101 2.51 13.89 22.58
C ASN A 101 3.28 14.62 21.47
N ILE A 102 3.59 15.90 21.71
CA ILE A 102 4.23 16.77 20.72
C ILE A 102 5.64 16.30 20.34
N ASP A 103 6.39 15.70 21.26
CA ASP A 103 7.75 15.24 21.01
C ASP A 103 7.74 14.12 19.96
N ILE A 104 6.81 13.16 20.12
CA ILE A 104 6.67 12.03 19.20
C ILE A 104 6.25 12.53 17.80
N LEU A 105 5.23 13.41 17.73
CA LEU A 105 4.77 13.96 16.45
C LEU A 105 5.88 14.76 15.75
N ASN A 106 6.61 15.59 16.50
CA ASN A 106 7.72 16.36 15.95
C ASN A 106 8.78 15.46 15.33
N GLU A 107 9.22 14.41 16.02
CA GLU A 107 10.19 13.47 15.46
C GLU A 107 9.65 12.79 14.19
N GLN A 108 8.39 12.37 14.19
CA GLN A 108 7.78 11.74 13.00
C GLN A 108 7.75 12.68 11.79
N PHE A 109 7.36 13.95 11.95
CA PHE A 109 7.29 14.91 10.86
C PHE A 109 8.66 15.43 10.42
N ARG A 110 9.62 15.55 11.36
CA ARG A 110 11.00 15.90 11.08
C ARG A 110 11.72 14.82 10.28
N LEU A 111 11.54 13.55 10.65
CA LEU A 111 12.09 12.42 9.90
C LEU A 111 11.58 12.33 8.46
N GLN A 112 10.39 12.87 8.21
CA GLN A 112 9.80 12.99 6.88
C GLN A 112 10.16 14.30 6.15
N ASN A 113 10.97 15.18 6.76
CA ASN A 113 11.28 16.53 6.27
C ASN A 113 10.01 17.31 5.82
N THR A 114 8.96 17.23 6.65
CA THR A 114 7.65 17.79 6.30
C THR A 114 7.69 19.33 6.23
N THR A 115 7.22 19.90 5.13
CA THR A 115 7.04 21.35 4.96
C THR A 115 5.55 21.67 4.92
N ILE A 116 5.11 22.60 5.78
CA ILE A 116 3.70 22.97 5.92
C ILE A 116 3.48 24.31 5.22
N GLY A 117 2.70 24.30 4.15
CA GLY A 117 2.28 25.52 3.46
C GLY A 117 1.14 26.20 4.22
N LEU A 118 1.28 27.50 4.47
CA LEU A 118 0.22 28.34 5.04
C LEU A 118 -0.23 29.34 3.98
N THR A 119 -1.49 29.24 3.56
CA THR A 119 -2.09 30.17 2.59
C THR A 119 -3.01 31.15 3.34
N VAL A 120 -2.83 32.45 3.08
CA VAL A 120 -3.61 33.53 3.69
C VAL A 120 -4.02 34.53 2.60
N PHE A 121 -5.30 34.88 2.56
CA PHE A 121 -5.84 35.90 1.66
C PHE A 121 -6.08 37.19 2.44
N ALA A 122 -5.55 38.31 1.93
CA ALA A 122 -5.74 39.65 2.50
C ALA A 122 -6.35 40.57 1.44
N ILE A 123 -7.66 40.45 1.24
CA ILE A 123 -8.44 41.23 0.26
C ILE A 123 -9.11 42.40 0.99
N LYS A 124 -9.19 43.56 0.33
CA LYS A 124 -9.85 44.78 0.82
C LYS A 124 -11.24 44.95 0.22
#